data_AF-A0A1I1IS97-F1
#
_entry.id   AF-A0A1I1IS97-F1
#
_cell.length_a   1.000
_cell.length_b   1.000
_cell.length_c   1.000
_cell.angle_alpha   90.00
_cell.angle_beta   90.00
_cell.angle_gamma   90.00
#
_symmetry.space_group_name_H-M   'P 1'
#
loop_
_entity.id
_entity.type
_entity.pdbx_description
1 polymer ?
#
loop_
_entity_poly.entity_id
_entity_poly.type
_entity_poly.pdbx_seq_one_letter_code
_entity_poly.pdbx_strand_id
1 'polypeptide(L)' 'MKLRKADEMEKYQSDQAAKYGFIFYTISLLIWSLYSFFTKGDSGWQMTILLIGCAVYFWSRAVYNRK' A
#
# COMPACT_ATOMS: atom_id res chain seq x y z
N MET A 1 18.44 24.80 3.16
CA MET A 1 18.57 23.33 3.28
C MET A 1 18.64 22.76 1.87
N LYS A 2 19.80 22.29 1.38
CA LYS A 2 19.90 21.65 0.05
C LYS A 2 19.36 20.22 0.19
N LEU A 3 18.20 19.95 -0.40
CA LEU A 3 17.69 18.57 -0.54
C LEU A 3 18.68 17.79 -1.42
N ARG A 4 19.48 16.91 -0.80
CA ARG A 4 20.28 15.93 -1.54
C ARG A 4 19.31 15.01 -2.27
N LYS A 5 19.54 14.79 -3.57
CA LYS A 5 18.87 13.70 -4.28
C LYS A 5 19.26 12.39 -3.60
N ALA A 6 18.28 11.57 -3.27
CA ALA A 6 18.51 10.23 -2.74
C ALA A 6 19.38 9.44 -3.73
N ASP A 7 20.42 8.80 -3.22
CA ASP A 7 21.26 7.89 -4.01
C ASP A 7 20.43 6.70 -4.51
N GLU A 8 20.82 6.07 -5.62
CA GLU A 8 20.06 4.98 -6.24
C GLU A 8 19.78 3.82 -5.26
N MET A 9 20.70 3.58 -4.33
CA MET A 9 20.56 2.58 -3.26
C MET A 9 19.47 2.92 -2.23
N GLU A 10 19.33 4.21 -1.85
CA GLU A 10 18.29 4.65 -0.91
C GLU A 10 16.90 4.61 -1.55
N LYS A 11 16.84 4.92 -2.85
CA LYS A 11 15.62 4.76 -3.66
C LYS A 11 15.19 3.31 -3.77
N TYR A 12 16.14 2.40 -4.01
CA TYR A 12 15.87 0.97 -4.12
C TYR A 12 15.36 0.38 -2.80
N GLN A 13 15.98 0.75 -1.67
CA GLN A 13 15.49 0.34 -0.35
C GLN A 13 14.12 0.92 -0.03
N SER A 14 13.86 2.19 -0.37
CA SER A 14 12.53 2.78 -0.17
C SER A 14 11.45 2.09 -1.02
N ASP A 15 11.75 1.70 -2.26
CA ASP A 15 10.81 0.97 -3.12
C ASP A 15 10.50 -0.42 -2.55
N GLN A 16 11.52 -1.13 -2.05
CA GLN A 16 11.37 -2.41 -1.36
C GLN A 16 10.50 -2.26 -0.10
N ALA A 17 10.80 -1.28 0.75
CA ALA A 17 10.04 -1.01 1.97
C ALA A 17 8.58 -0.66 1.66
N ALA A 18 8.33 0.16 0.63
CA ALA A 18 6.97 0.52 0.19
C ALA A 18 6.20 -0.71 -0.31
N LYS A 19 6.84 -1.61 -1.08
CA LYS A 19 6.24 -2.88 -1.52
C LYS A 19 5.84 -3.77 -0.36
N TYR A 20 6.77 -4.04 0.56
CA TYR A 20 6.48 -4.91 1.71
C TYR A 20 5.44 -4.28 2.65
N GLY A 21 5.51 -2.98 2.88
CA GLY A 21 4.51 -2.25 3.67
C GLY A 21 3.12 -2.34 3.04
N PHE A 22 3.02 -2.19 1.71
CA PHE A 22 1.76 -2.34 0.99
C PHE A 22 1.20 -3.76 1.08
N ILE A 23 2.05 -4.78 0.91
CA ILE A 23 1.65 -6.19 1.02
C ILE A 23 1.14 -6.49 2.44
N PHE A 24 1.86 -6.05 3.48
CA PHE A 24 1.46 -6.25 4.87
C PHE A 24 0.10 -5.60 5.16
N TYR A 25 -0.04 -4.31 4.82
CA TYR A 25 -1.29 -3.56 4.93
C TYR A 25 -2.46 -4.29 4.25
N THR A 26 -2.25 -4.75 3.02
CA THR A 26 -3.29 -5.40 2.21
C THR A 26 -3.72 -6.71 2.86
N ILE A 27 -2.77 -7.54 3.30
CA ILE A 27 -3.05 -8.82 3.95
C ILE A 27 -3.78 -8.62 5.28
N SER A 28 -3.32 -7.69 6.13
CA SER A 28 -3.96 -7.41 7.41
C SER A 28 -5.42 -6.96 7.24
N LEU A 29 -5.68 -6.04 6.31
CA LEU A 29 -7.04 -5.57 6.04
C LEU A 29 -7.89 -6.62 5.33
N LEU A 30 -7.32 -7.46 4.47
CA LEU A 30 -8.04 -8.56 3.85
C LEU A 30 -8.51 -9.56 4.91
N ILE A 31 -7.63 -9.96 5.83
CA ILE A 31 -7.98 -10.85 6.95
C ILE A 31 -9.06 -10.23 7.82
N TRP A 32 -8.92 -8.94 8.16
CA TRP A 32 -9.95 -8.24 8.94
C TRP A 32 -11.28 -8.20 8.19
N SER A 33 -11.26 -7.82 6.91
CA SER A 33 -12.46 -7.73 6.08
C SER A 33 -13.15 -9.09 5.98
N LEU A 34 -12.41 -10.17 5.76
CA LEU A 34 -12.97 -11.54 5.78
C LEU A 34 -13.59 -11.85 7.14
N TYR A 35 -12.87 -11.59 8.23
CA TYR A 35 -13.36 -11.85 9.57
C TYR A 35 -14.64 -11.06 9.88
N SER A 36 -14.70 -9.77 9.51
CA SER A 36 -15.93 -8.96 9.66
C SER A 36 -17.06 -9.45 8.77
N PHE A 37 -16.76 -9.89 7.55
CA PHE A 37 -17.77 -10.44 6.65
C PHE A 37 -18.42 -11.70 7.23
N PHE A 38 -17.62 -12.63 7.77
CA PHE A 38 -18.14 -13.86 8.38
C PHE A 38 -18.84 -13.63 9.73
N THR A 39 -18.43 -12.61 10.50
CA THR A 39 -18.99 -12.38 11.85
C THR A 39 -20.19 -11.43 11.85
N LYS A 40 -20.17 -10.38 11.00
CA LYS A 40 -21.17 -9.31 10.99
C LYS A 40 -22.01 -9.27 9.73
N GLY A 41 -21.64 -9.99 8.67
CA GLY A 41 -22.35 -9.96 7.39
C GLY A 41 -22.14 -8.68 6.57
N ASP A 42 -21.36 -7.73 7.09
CA ASP A 42 -21.08 -6.44 6.45
C ASP A 42 -19.57 -6.21 6.35
N SER A 43 -19.12 -5.86 5.15
CA SER A 43 -17.71 -5.62 4.81
C SER A 43 -17.19 -4.26 5.26
N GLY A 44 -18.04 -3.46 5.93
CA GLY A 44 -17.72 -2.20 6.57
C GLY A 44 -16.87 -1.23 5.75
N TRP A 45 -16.11 -0.39 6.45
CA TRP A 45 -15.15 0.55 5.84
C TRP A 45 -13.83 -0.13 5.43
N GLN A 46 -13.63 -1.41 5.77
CA GLN A 46 -12.37 -2.11 5.50
C GLN A 46 -12.12 -2.27 4.00
N MET A 47 -13.16 -2.58 3.21
CA MET A 47 -13.04 -2.68 1.76
C MET A 47 -12.72 -1.33 1.10
N THR A 48 -13.32 -0.23 1.60
CA THR A 48 -13.03 1.13 1.12
C THR A 48 -11.58 1.50 1.35
N ILE A 49 -11.06 1.22 2.56
CA ILE A 49 -9.67 1.46 2.91
C ILE A 49 -8.75 0.61 2.02
N LEU A 50 -9.05 -0.69 1.83
CA LEU A 50 -8.29 -1.58 0.95
C LEU A 50 -8.21 -1.06 -0.50
N LEU A 51 -9.34 -0.59 -1.05
CA LEU A 51 -9.41 0.03 -2.38
C LEU A 51 -8.58 1.31 -2.50
N ILE A 52 -8.63 2.19 -1.51
CA ILE A 52 -7.79 3.41 -1.48
C ILE A 52 -6.31 3.03 -1.43
N GLY A 53 -5.93 2.04 -0.64
CA GLY A 53 -4.56 1.54 -0.59
C GLY A 53 -4.09 1.03 -1.96
N CYS A 54 -4.91 0.23 -2.64
CA CYS A 54 -4.63 -0.21 -4.01
C CYS A 54 -4.46 0.97 -4.96
N ALA A 55 -5.33 1.97 -4.90
CA ALA A 55 -5.22 3.17 -5.73
C ALA A 55 -3.90 3.92 -5.50
N VAL A 56 -3.50 4.12 -4.24
CA VAL A 56 -2.25 4.81 -3.89
C VAL A 56 -1.02 4.04 -4.36
N TYR A 57 -1.02 2.71 -4.23
CA TYR A 57 0.09 1.87 -4.68
C TYR A 57 0.20 1.82 -6.21
N PHE A 58 -0.92 1.62 -6.91
CA PHE A 58 -0.94 1.66 -8.37
C PHE A 58 -0.54 3.03 -8.90
N TRP A 59 -0.98 4.12 -8.27
CA TRP A 59 -0.60 5.48 -8.64
C TRP A 59 0.89 5.72 -8.42
N SER A 60 1.43 5.31 -7.28
CA SER A 60 2.86 5.41 -6.97
C SER A 60 3.69 4.65 -8.00
N ARG A 61 3.26 3.43 -8.36
CA ARG A 61 3.92 2.63 -9.40
C ARG A 61 3.81 3.26 -10.79
N ALA A 62 2.66 3.80 -11.17
CA ALA A 62 2.45 4.46 -12.45
C ALA A 62 3.30 5.73 -12.60
N VAL A 63 3.46 6.51 -11.51
CA VAL A 63 4.34 7.68 -11.48
C VAL A 63 5.82 7.26 -11.54
N TYR A 64 6.20 6.20 -10.84
CA TYR A 64 7.58 5.72 -10.83
C TYR A 64 8.00 5.09 -12.16
N ASN A 65 7.10 4.38 -12.84
CA ASN A 65 7.35 3.71 -14.12
C ASN A 65 7.34 4.67 -15.33
N ARG A 66 7.01 5.95 -15.12
CA ARG A 66 7.09 7.01 -16.15
C ARG A 66 8.42 7.77 -16.16
N LYS A 67 9.36 7.43 -15.29
CA LYS A 67 10.74 7.93 -15.31
C LYS A 67 11.68 6.87 -15.83
#